data_AF-A0A7S2WV52-F1
#
_entry.id   AF-A0A7S2WV52-F1
#
_cell.length_a   1.000
_cell.length_b   1.000
_cell.length_c   1.000
_cell.angle_alpha   90.00
_cell.angle_beta   90.00
_cell.angle_gamma   90.00
#
_symmetry.space_group_name_H-M   'P 1'
#
loop_
_entity.id
_entity.type
_entity.pdbx_description
1 polymer ?
#
loop_
_entity_poly.entity_id
_entity_poly.type
_entity_poly.pdbx_seq_one_letter_code
_entity_poly.pdbx_strand_id
1 'polypeptide(L)'
;MAKCFTELRTMACSASHVALCPTMDLMAVVLKDGALAIHRTMTGEKIFPSPDSVEPPAASAATVLCWCLDGRVLAVGHEDGSLLLLDVETHDTRVATSEISPASMGYDSL
;
A
#
# COMPACT_ATOMS: atom_id res chain seq x y z
N MET A 1 -20.18 30.24 15.66
CA MET A 1 -19.76 28.84 15.81
C MET A 1 -18.24 28.79 15.77
N ALA A 2 -17.59 28.29 16.82
CA ALA A 2 -16.14 28.09 16.82
C ALA A 2 -15.79 26.84 16.00
N LYS A 3 -14.72 26.90 15.20
CA LYS A 3 -14.18 25.70 14.54
C LYS A 3 -13.48 24.83 15.60
N CYS A 4 -13.82 23.55 15.64
CA CYS A 4 -13.18 22.54 16.49
C CYS A 4 -12.05 21.78 15.77
N PHE A 5 -11.68 22.22 14.56
CA PHE A 5 -10.61 21.64 13.77
C PHE A 5 -9.88 22.73 13.00
N THR A 6 -8.61 22.48 12.73
CA THR A 6 -7.76 23.30 11.88
C THR A 6 -7.35 22.45 10.68
N GLU A 7 -7.47 23.02 9.49
CA GLU A 7 -6.89 22.40 8.31
C GLU A 7 -5.37 22.42 8.46
N LEU A 8 -4.77 21.24 8.48
CA LEU A 8 -3.33 21.12 8.50
C LEU A 8 -2.72 21.41 7.12
N ARG A 9 -3.30 20.81 6.06
CA ARG A 9 -2.79 20.86 4.70
C ARG A 9 -3.84 20.42 3.67
N THR A 10 -3.74 21.00 2.47
CA THR A 10 -4.36 20.49 1.24
C THR A 10 -3.31 19.80 0.36
N MET A 11 -3.58 18.56 -0.08
CA MET A 11 -2.76 17.83 -1.06
C MET A 11 -3.60 17.51 -2.30
N ALA A 12 -3.20 18.05 -3.46
CA ALA A 12 -3.84 17.72 -4.72
C ALA A 12 -3.25 16.40 -5.26
N CYS A 13 -4.01 15.33 -5.20
CA CYS A 13 -3.65 14.04 -5.80
C CYS A 13 -4.90 13.34 -6.35
N SER A 14 -4.69 12.49 -7.35
CA SER A 14 -5.76 11.65 -7.91
C SER A 14 -5.74 10.31 -7.19
N ALA A 15 -6.20 10.30 -5.93
CA ALA A 15 -6.22 9.09 -5.10
C ALA A 15 -7.43 8.20 -5.43
N SER A 16 -7.21 6.88 -5.44
CA SER A 16 -8.28 5.87 -5.46
C SER A 16 -8.57 5.34 -4.05
N HIS A 17 -7.52 5.12 -3.25
CA HIS A 17 -7.62 4.62 -1.87
C HIS A 17 -6.66 5.37 -0.95
N VAL A 18 -7.07 5.56 0.31
CA VAL A 18 -6.26 6.21 1.34
C VAL A 18 -6.42 5.44 2.65
N ALA A 19 -5.33 5.21 3.37
CA ALA A 19 -5.34 4.59 4.68
C ALA A 19 -4.34 5.28 5.62
N LEU A 20 -4.83 5.74 6.78
CA LEU A 20 -3.98 6.30 7.83
C LEU A 20 -3.39 5.17 8.68
N CYS A 21 -2.11 5.31 9.02
CA CYS A 21 -1.47 4.40 9.97
C CYS A 21 -2.10 4.62 11.37
N PRO A 22 -2.46 3.56 12.10
CA PRO A 22 -3.13 3.67 13.38
C PRO A 22 -2.23 4.22 14.50
N THR A 23 -0.91 4.03 14.40
CA THR A 23 0.04 4.32 15.48
C THR A 23 1.08 5.38 15.14
N MET A 24 1.33 5.65 13.86
CA MET A 24 2.37 6.57 13.40
C MET A 24 1.82 7.71 12.54
N ASP A 25 2.63 8.76 12.37
CA ASP A 25 2.33 9.91 11.50
C ASP A 25 2.49 9.55 10.01
N LEU A 26 1.66 8.64 9.52
CA LEU A 26 1.77 8.11 8.16
C LEU A 26 0.42 7.97 7.47
N MET A 27 0.41 8.27 6.18
CA MET A 27 -0.74 8.15 5.29
C MET A 27 -0.31 7.41 4.03
N ALA A 28 -0.88 6.23 3.82
CA ALA A 28 -0.77 5.49 2.57
C ALA A 28 -1.83 5.99 1.58
N VAL A 29 -1.42 6.22 0.35
CA VAL A 29 -2.26 6.68 -0.76
C VAL A 29 -1.98 5.80 -1.96
N VAL A 30 -3.03 5.23 -2.54
CA VAL A 30 -2.96 4.64 -3.88
C VAL A 30 -3.49 5.65 -4.86
N LEU A 31 -2.69 5.96 -5.87
CA LEU A 31 -3.05 6.86 -6.96
C LEU A 31 -3.89 6.10 -8.02
N LYS A 32 -4.58 6.84 -8.89
CA LYS A 32 -5.39 6.22 -9.96
C LYS A 32 -4.58 5.44 -10.99
N ASP A 33 -3.28 5.69 -11.10
CA ASP A 33 -2.35 4.89 -11.91
C ASP A 33 -1.92 3.59 -11.21
N GLY A 34 -2.41 3.34 -9.99
CA GLY A 34 -2.08 2.16 -9.19
C GLY A 34 -0.84 2.33 -8.32
N ALA A 35 -0.11 3.45 -8.44
CA ALA A 35 1.10 3.68 -7.68
C ALA A 35 0.79 3.88 -6.19
N LEU A 36 1.57 3.20 -5.34
CA LEU A 36 1.54 3.37 -3.90
C LEU A 36 2.49 4.49 -3.48
N ALA A 37 1.99 5.44 -2.69
CA ALA A 37 2.80 6.45 -2.04
C ALA A 37 2.49 6.49 -0.55
N ILE A 38 3.52 6.59 0.28
CA ILE A 38 3.36 6.84 1.71
C ILE A 38 3.90 8.22 2.03
N HIS A 39 3.09 9.01 2.73
CA HIS A 39 3.44 10.36 3.16
C HIS A 39 3.38 10.47 4.68
N ARG A 40 4.17 11.37 5.25
CA ARG A 40 3.94 11.86 6.61
C ARG A 40 2.66 12.70 6.65
N THR A 41 1.76 12.41 7.57
CA THR A 41 0.47 13.11 7.64
C THR A 41 0.67 14.57 8.03
N MET A 42 1.57 14.85 8.99
CA MET A 42 1.82 16.20 9.49
C MET A 42 2.57 17.08 8.49
N THR A 43 3.64 16.57 7.88
CA THR A 43 4.50 17.36 7.00
C THR A 43 4.10 17.28 5.53
N GLY A 44 3.41 16.22 5.11
CA GLY A 44 3.13 15.90 3.69
C GLY A 44 4.34 15.35 2.93
N GLU A 45 5.45 15.10 3.62
CA GLU A 45 6.67 14.56 3.03
C GLU A 45 6.44 13.14 2.54
N LYS A 46 6.82 12.84 1.29
CA LYS A 46 6.75 11.49 0.74
C LYS A 46 7.93 10.67 1.27
N ILE A 47 7.63 9.55 1.93
CA ILE A 47 8.64 8.61 2.45
C ILE A 47 8.80 7.37 1.58
N PHE A 48 7.74 6.97 0.87
CA PHE A 48 7.75 5.85 -0.07
C PHE A 48 7.25 6.31 -1.45
N PRO A 49 7.91 5.91 -2.55
CA PRO A 49 9.10 5.04 -2.62
C PRO A 49 10.37 5.72 -2.08
N SER A 50 11.21 4.95 -1.40
CA SER A 50 12.54 5.41 -0.99
C SER A 50 13.53 5.23 -2.15
N PRO A 51 14.58 6.05 -2.27
CA PRO A 51 15.55 5.95 -3.36
C PRO A 51 16.30 4.61 -3.38
N ASP A 52 16.39 3.94 -2.23
CA ASP A 52 17.07 2.66 -2.05
C ASP A 52 16.11 1.47 -2.14
N SER A 53 14.79 1.72 -2.21
CA SER A 53 13.80 0.65 -2.37
C SER A 53 13.86 0.10 -3.78
N VAL A 54 13.97 -1.22 -3.89
CA VAL A 54 13.64 -1.92 -5.13
C VAL A 54 12.15 -1.74 -5.34
N GLU A 55 11.77 -1.02 -6.40
CA GLU A 55 10.38 -0.86 -6.77
C GLU A 55 9.80 -2.28 -6.97
N PRO A 56 8.79 -2.68 -6.16
CA PRO A 56 8.27 -4.02 -6.29
C PRO A 56 7.69 -4.17 -7.70
N PRO A 57 7.85 -5.35 -8.33
CA PRO A 57 7.23 -5.64 -9.62
C PRO A 57 5.72 -5.82 -9.43
N ALA A 58 5.01 -4.77 -9.03
CA ALA A 58 3.56 -4.73 -9.03
C ALA A 58 3.13 -4.49 -10.48
N ALA A 59 2.98 -5.59 -11.23
CA ALA A 59 2.50 -5.56 -12.61
C ALA A 59 1.02 -5.11 -12.72
N SER A 60 0.35 -4.91 -11.58
CA SER A 60 -1.08 -4.69 -11.47
C SER A 60 -1.42 -3.60 -10.45
N ALA A 61 -2.54 -2.90 -10.66
CA ALA A 61 -2.94 -1.76 -9.84
C ALA A 61 -3.34 -2.20 -8.41
N ALA A 62 -2.92 -1.44 -7.41
CA ALA A 62 -3.35 -1.66 -6.03
C ALA A 62 -4.84 -1.31 -5.87
N THR A 63 -5.59 -2.19 -5.20
CA THR A 63 -7.05 -2.09 -5.00
C THR A 63 -7.45 -2.01 -3.53
N VAL A 64 -6.57 -2.42 -2.61
CA VAL A 64 -6.87 -2.46 -1.17
C VAL A 64 -5.62 -2.18 -0.35
N LEU A 65 -5.80 -1.48 0.78
CA LEU A 65 -4.76 -1.17 1.76
C LEU A 65 -5.18 -1.64 3.16
N CYS A 66 -4.26 -2.24 3.91
CA CYS A 66 -4.47 -2.59 5.31
C CYS A 66 -3.21 -2.41 6.14
N TRP A 67 -3.25 -1.50 7.10
CA TRP A 67 -2.17 -1.34 8.08
C TRP A 67 -2.25 -2.43 9.15
N CYS A 68 -1.10 -3.01 9.50
CA CYS A 68 -0.97 -3.74 10.75
C CYS A 68 -1.22 -2.79 11.94
N LEU A 69 -1.78 -3.32 13.03
CA LEU A 69 -2.07 -2.55 14.25
C LEU A 69 -0.82 -1.98 14.91
N ASP A 70 0.35 -2.60 14.70
CA ASP A 70 1.63 -2.06 15.15
C ASP A 70 2.12 -0.86 14.31
N GLY A 71 1.51 -0.64 13.14
CA GLY A 71 1.85 0.38 12.16
C GLY A 71 3.10 0.11 11.32
N ARG A 72 3.85 -0.96 11.59
CA ARG A 72 5.15 -1.24 10.93
C ARG A 72 4.97 -1.78 9.52
N VAL A 73 3.93 -2.57 9.31
CA VAL A 73 3.68 -3.25 8.04
C VAL A 73 2.39 -2.72 7.41
N LEU A 74 2.47 -2.44 6.10
CA LEU A 74 1.33 -2.16 5.24
C LEU A 74 1.14 -3.33 4.26
N ALA A 75 -0.03 -3.94 4.28
CA ALA A 75 -0.46 -4.90 3.27
C ALA A 75 -1.19 -4.18 2.14
N VAL A 76 -0.82 -4.53 0.91
CA VAL A 76 -1.38 -3.98 -0.32
C VAL A 76 -1.86 -5.13 -1.20
N GLY A 77 -3.13 -5.11 -1.56
CA GLY A 77 -3.70 -6.07 -2.51
C GLY A 77 -3.79 -5.47 -3.89
N HIS A 78 -3.42 -6.26 -4.90
CA HIS A 78 -3.43 -5.87 -6.30
C HIS A 78 -4.57 -6.56 -7.05
N GLU A 79 -4.98 -6.00 -8.18
CA GLU A 79 -6.08 -6.53 -9.02
C GLU A 79 -5.75 -7.93 -9.61
N ASP A 80 -4.46 -8.26 -9.79
CA ASP A 80 -4.02 -9.58 -10.24
C ASP A 80 -4.06 -10.67 -9.15
N GLY A 81 -4.48 -10.31 -7.93
CA GLY A 81 -4.53 -11.19 -6.78
C GLY A 81 -3.19 -11.32 -6.04
N SER A 82 -2.13 -10.63 -6.49
CA SER A 82 -0.90 -10.55 -5.73
C SER A 82 -1.05 -9.68 -4.48
N LEU A 83 -0.25 -9.99 -3.48
CA LEU A 83 -0.17 -9.26 -2.22
C LEU A 83 1.24 -8.74 -2.02
N LEU A 84 1.36 -7.46 -1.70
CA LEU A 84 2.59 -6.82 -1.31
C LEU A 84 2.54 -6.50 0.19
N LEU A 85 3.56 -6.94 0.92
CA LEU A 85 3.83 -6.51 2.29
C LEU A 85 4.98 -5.52 2.26
N LEU A 86 4.74 -4.33 2.76
CA LEU A 86 5.73 -3.25 2.86
C LEU A 86 6.04 -3.00 4.33
N ASP A 87 7.29 -3.19 4.72
CA ASP A 87 7.82 -2.73 6.00
C ASP A 87 8.21 -1.25 5.85
N VAL A 88 7.57 -0.37 6.61
CA VAL A 88 7.69 1.08 6.41
C VAL A 88 8.91 1.68 7.11
N GLU A 89 9.53 0.97 8.04
CA GLU A 89 10.78 1.42 8.68
C GLU A 89 11.99 1.09 7.79
N THR A 90 12.03 -0.15 7.30
CA THR A 90 13.15 -0.65 6.48
C THR A 90 12.96 -0.36 4.99
N HIS A 91 11.74 -0.02 4.56
CA HIS A 91 11.32 0.06 3.16
C HIS A 91 11.55 -1.23 2.37
N ASP A 92 11.58 -2.36 3.07
CA ASP A 92 11.65 -3.69 2.48
C ASP A 92 10.28 -4.13 1.96
N THR A 93 10.27 -4.82 0.83
CA THR A 93 9.05 -5.24 0.15
C THR A 93 9.06 -6.74 -0.08
N ARG A 94 7.94 -7.39 0.26
CA ARG A 94 7.75 -8.83 0.06
C ARG A 94 6.50 -9.05 -0.75
N VAL A 95 6.65 -9.65 -1.93
CA VAL A 95 5.53 -9.96 -2.82
C VAL A 95 5.18 -11.44 -2.65
N ALA A 96 3.90 -11.71 -2.38
CA ALA A 96 3.31 -13.03 -2.42
C ALA A 96 2.40 -13.10 -3.65
N THR A 97 2.73 -13.98 -4.58
CA THR A 97 1.86 -14.37 -5.69
C THR A 97 1.38 -15.78 -5.41
N SER A 98 0.10 -16.07 -5.59
CA SER A 98 -0.30 -17.47 -5.72
C SER A 98 0.12 -17.94 -7.10
N GLU A 99 1.30 -18.54 -7.22
CA GLU A 99 1.52 -19.47 -8.34
C GLU A 99 0.49 -20.59 -8.18
N ILE A 100 -0.63 -20.48 -8.90
CA ILE A 100 -1.50 -21.63 -9.13
C ILE A 100 -0.66 -22.56 -10.00
N SER A 101 0.08 -23.47 -9.35
CA SER A 101 0.81 -24.51 -10.06
C SER A 101 -0.22 -25.31 -10.88
N PRO A 102 -0.08 -25.40 -12.22
CA PRO A 102 -0.98 -26.22 -13.03
C PRO A 102 -0.95 -27.71 -12.65
N ALA A 103 -0.02 -28.13 -11.77
CA ALA A 103 0.08 -29.50 -11.27
C ALA A 103 -1.02 -29.91 -10.26
N SER A 104 -1.83 -28.98 -9.73
CA SER A 104 -2.94 -29.32 -8.81
C SER A 104 -4.29 -29.56 -9.51
N MET A 105 -4.38 -29.35 -10.83
CA MET A 105 -5.50 -29.88 -11.63
C MET A 105 -5.18 -31.32 -12.04
N GLY A 106 -5.28 -32.23 -11.06
CA GLY A 106 -5.41 -33.64 -11.35
C GLY A 106 -6.70 -33.84 -12.15
N TYR A 107 -6.56 -34.06 -13.46
CA TYR A 107 -7.59 -34.71 -14.25
C TYR A 107 -7.70 -36.15 -13.74
N ASP A 108 -8.52 -36.37 -12.72
CA ASP A 108 -9.06 -37.70 -12.42
C ASP A 108 -10.22 -37.92 -13.40
N SER A 109 -9.86 -38.32 -14.62
CA SER A 109 -10.82 -38.74 -15.64
C SER A 109 -11.01 -40.25 -15.51
N LEU A 110 -12.20 -40.63 -15.05
CA LEU A 110 -12.78 -41.98 -15.09
C LEU A 110 -12.77 -42.58 -16.51
#